data_AF-A0A5K1E672-F1
#
_entry.id   AF-A0A5K1E672-F1
#
_cell.length_a   1.000
_cell.length_b   1.000
_cell.length_c   1.000
_cell.angle_alpha   90.00
_cell.angle_beta   90.00
_cell.angle_gamma   90.00
#
_symmetry.space_group_name_H-M   'P 1'
#
loop_
_entity.id
_entity.type
_entity.pdbx_description
1 polymer ?
#
loop_
_entity_poly.entity_id
_entity_poly.type
_entity_poly.pdbx_seq_one_letter_code
_entity_poly.pdbx_strand_id
1 'polypeptide(L)' 'VQACGSMVTEEQPHAMLIPLEYFFMGYGVYRQSHFSTSPTSPLSPSCISPELLSPESLGLKLKPIKTRVSA' A
#
# COMPACT_ATOMS: atom_id res chain seq x y z
N VAL A 1 -12.58 -20.30 -7.90
CA VAL A 1 -11.12 -20.37 -8.10
C VAL A 1 -10.81 -21.78 -8.55
N GLN A 2 -10.35 -21.96 -9.77
CA GLN A 2 -9.94 -23.27 -10.27
C GLN A 2 -8.43 -23.40 -10.06
N ALA A 3 -7.97 -24.59 -9.64
CA ALA A 3 -6.55 -24.93 -9.43
C ALA A 3 -5.80 -24.32 -8.23
N CYS A 4 -6.49 -23.78 -7.22
CA CYS A 4 -5.85 -23.40 -5.95
C CYS A 4 -6.11 -24.46 -4.87
N GLY A 5 -5.11 -24.70 -4.00
CA GLY A 5 -5.23 -25.50 -2.78
C GLY A 5 -5.96 -24.76 -1.64
N SER A 6 -5.45 -24.90 -0.40
CA SER A 6 -6.16 -24.46 0.81
C SER A 6 -6.26 -22.93 0.98
N MET A 7 -5.24 -22.17 0.54
CA MET A 7 -5.17 -20.72 0.75
C MET A 7 -4.98 -19.96 -0.58
N VAL A 8 -6.09 -19.56 -1.19
CA VAL A 8 -6.10 -18.76 -2.43
C VAL A 8 -5.35 -17.44 -2.28
N THR A 9 -5.38 -16.85 -1.09
CA THR A 9 -4.67 -15.60 -0.81
C THR A 9 -3.15 -15.72 -0.93
N GLU A 10 -2.59 -16.91 -0.69
CA GLU A 10 -1.14 -17.15 -0.78
C GLU A 10 -0.75 -17.62 -2.19
N GLU A 11 -1.46 -18.61 -2.72
CA GLU A 11 -1.10 -19.24 -3.99
C GLU A 11 -1.42 -18.34 -5.19
N GLN A 12 -2.55 -17.62 -5.13
CA GLN A 12 -3.02 -16.78 -6.23
C GLN A 12 -3.81 -15.56 -5.73
N PRO A 13 -3.15 -14.60 -5.04
CA PRO A 13 -3.82 -13.46 -4.42
C PRO A 13 -4.68 -12.64 -5.37
N HIS A 14 -4.26 -12.49 -6.63
CA HIS A 14 -5.00 -11.75 -7.65
C HIS A 14 -6.33 -12.41 -8.04
N ALA A 15 -6.46 -13.73 -7.89
CA ALA A 15 -7.72 -14.43 -8.14
C ALA A 15 -8.81 -14.09 -7.11
N MET A 16 -8.45 -13.49 -5.97
CA MET A 16 -9.40 -13.02 -4.96
C MET A 16 -9.97 -11.63 -5.22
N LEU A 17 -9.41 -10.85 -6.16
CA LEU A 17 -9.83 -9.47 -6.41
C LEU A 17 -11.29 -9.39 -6.88
N ILE A 18 -11.64 -10.12 -7.93
CA ILE A 18 -13.00 -10.13 -8.49
C ILE A 18 -14.03 -10.67 -7.48
N PRO A 19 -13.80 -11.82 -6.80
CA PRO A 19 -14.73 -12.29 -5.75
C PRO A 19 -14.96 -11.30 -4.61
N LEU A 20 -13.90 -10.63 -4.12
CA LEU A 20 -14.01 -9.63 -3.05
C LEU A 20 -14.79 -8.40 -3.50
N GLU A 21 -14.54 -7.93 -4.73
CA GLU A 21 -15.27 -6.82 -5.34
C GLU A 21 -16.78 -7.08 -5.39
N TYR A 22 -17.19 -8.25 -5.90
CA TYR A 22 -18.61 -8.64 -5.90
C TYR A 22 -19.20 -8.79 -4.50
N PHE A 23 -18.43 -9.36 -3.56
CA PHE A 23 -18.86 -9.49 -2.16
C PHE A 23 -19.18 -8.11 -1.58
N PHE A 24 -18.25 -7.15 -1.68
CA PHE A 24 -18.46 -5.80 -1.18
C PHE A 24 -19.57 -5.03 -1.90
N MET A 25 -19.77 -5.30 -3.20
CA MET A 25 -20.86 -4.70 -3.95
C MET A 25 -22.23 -5.19 -3.44
N GLY A 26 -22.35 -6.46 -3.06
CA GLY A 26 -23.55 -7.00 -2.42
C GLY A 26 -23.91 -6.35 -1.08
N TYR A 27 -22.91 -5.88 -0.32
CA TYR A 27 -23.12 -5.17 0.94
C TYR A 27 -23.22 -3.64 0.80
N GLY A 28 -23.13 -3.11 -0.42
CA GLY A 28 -23.16 -1.67 -0.67
C GLY A 28 -21.95 -0.90 -0.10
N VAL A 29 -20.91 -1.60 0.35
CA VAL A 29 -19.66 -0.99 0.85
C VAL A 29 -18.59 -0.85 -0.23
N TYR A 30 -18.84 -1.44 -1.41
CA TYR A 30 -17.99 -1.21 -2.57
C TYR A 30 -18.09 0.25 -3.01
N ARG A 31 -17.03 1.00 -2.75
CA ARG A 31 -16.71 2.23 -3.48
C ARG A 31 -15.78 1.81 -4.60
N GLN A 32 -16.22 1.99 -5.85
CA GLN A 32 -15.32 1.94 -6.98
C GLN A 32 -14.19 2.91 -6.67
N SER A 33 -13.02 2.36 -6.36
CA SER A 33 -11.81 3.14 -6.24
C SER A 33 -11.54 3.55 -7.67
N HIS A 34 -12.06 4.71 -8.06
CA HIS A 34 -11.48 5.43 -9.16
C HIS A 34 -10.03 5.59 -8.72
N PHE A 35 -9.14 4.74 -9.26
CA PHE A 35 -7.74 5.07 -9.30
C PHE A 35 -7.74 6.47 -9.86
N SER A 36 -7.61 7.45 -8.97
CA SER A 36 -7.63 8.81 -9.41
C SER A 36 -6.30 8.90 -10.14
N THR A 37 -6.39 8.87 -11.46
CA THR A 37 -5.38 9.49 -12.31
C THR A 37 -5.30 10.99 -12.02
N SER A 38 -6.16 11.53 -11.14
CA SER A 38 -5.88 12.77 -10.42
C SER A 38 -4.49 12.69 -9.81
N PRO A 39 -3.58 13.60 -10.18
CA PRO A 39 -2.20 13.58 -9.77
C PRO A 39 -2.12 14.09 -8.34
N THR A 40 -2.47 13.25 -7.36
CA THR A 40 -1.65 13.24 -6.16
C THR A 40 -0.40 12.46 -6.56
N SER A 41 0.47 13.15 -7.29
CA SER A 41 1.51 12.64 -8.18
C SER A 41 2.60 11.85 -7.41
N PRO A 42 3.23 10.83 -8.03
CA PRO A 42 4.40 10.15 -7.47
C PRO A 42 5.63 11.06 -7.29
N LEU A 43 5.54 12.34 -7.68
CA LEU A 43 6.56 13.39 -7.57
C LEU A 43 5.97 14.77 -7.22
N SER A 44 4.82 14.84 -6.53
CA SER A 44 4.45 16.12 -5.90
C SER A 44 5.50 16.36 -4.81
N PRO A 45 6.33 17.43 -4.86
CA PRO A 45 7.22 17.72 -3.74
C PRO A 45 6.33 17.82 -2.51
N SER A 46 6.66 17.04 -1.50
CA SER A 46 5.92 17.03 -0.24
C SER A 46 5.71 18.49 0.16
N CYS A 47 4.46 18.92 0.36
CA CYS A 47 4.15 20.28 0.81
C CYS A 47 4.62 20.54 2.26
N ILE A 48 5.31 19.54 2.83
CA ILE A 48 5.95 19.53 4.13
C ILE A 48 7.43 19.83 3.89
N SER A 49 7.97 20.83 4.60
CA SER A 49 9.39 21.16 4.50
C SER A 49 10.26 19.96 4.91
N PRO A 50 11.35 19.66 4.19
CA PRO A 50 12.19 18.49 4.46
C PRO A 50 12.78 18.48 5.87
N GLU A 51 12.96 19.66 6.47
CA GLU A 51 13.42 19.81 7.86
C GLU A 51 12.44 19.19 8.86
N LEU A 52 11.13 19.25 8.60
CA LEU A 52 10.10 18.63 9.46
C LEU A 52 10.10 17.10 9.39
N LEU A 53 10.74 16.52 8.38
CA LEU A 53 10.90 15.08 8.23
C LEU A 53 12.22 14.58 8.84
N SER A 54 13.06 15.48 9.36
CA SER A 54 14.27 15.09 10.07
C SER A 54 13.94 14.34 11.36
N PRO A 55 14.72 13.31 11.72
CA PRO A 55 14.57 12.60 13.00
C PRO A 55 14.59 13.56 14.20
N GLU A 56 15.44 14.59 14.14
CA GLU A 56 15.57 15.61 15.19
C GLU A 56 14.27 16.39 15.39
N SER A 57 13.63 16.82 14.29
CA SER A 57 12.36 17.58 14.35
C SER A 57 11.18 16.70 14.76
N LEU A 58 11.25 15.39 14.49
CA LEU A 58 10.27 14.41 14.96
C LEU A 58 10.50 13.98 16.43
N GLY A 59 11.55 14.47 17.09
CA GLY A 59 11.90 14.09 18.46
C GLY A 59 12.42 12.64 18.58
N LEU A 60 12.90 12.06 17.48
CA LEU A 60 13.36 10.69 17.41
C LEU A 60 14.87 10.61 17.67
N LYS A 61 15.29 9.80 18.66
CA LYS A 61 16.70 9.49 18.91
C LYS A 61 17.08 8.18 18.23
N LEU A 62 17.30 8.22 16.91
CA LEU A 62 17.64 7.03 16.13
C LEU A 62 19.13 6.67 16.28
N LYS A 63 19.42 5.37 16.42
CA LYS A 63 20.77 4.82 16.26
C LYS A 63 20.88 4.25 14.84
N PRO A 64 22.03 4.41 14.14
CA PRO A 64 22.22 3.79 12.84
C PRO A 64 22.00 2.27 12.91
N ILE A 65 21.13 1.75 12.05
CA ILE A 65 20.94 0.31 11.89
C ILE A 65 21.98 -0.17 10.88
N LYS A 66 22.73 -1.21 11.25
CA LYS A 66 23.69 -1.84 10.34
C LYS A 66 22.92 -2.68 9.32
N THR A 67 22.60 -2.09 8.18
CA THR A 67 22.03 -2.81 7.04
C THR A 67 23.15 -3.47 6.24
N ARG A 68 22.93 -4.71 5.79
CA ARG A 68 23.82 -5.32 4.77
C ARG A 68 23.31 -4.85 3.42
N VAL A 69 24.06 -4.00 2.74
CA VAL A 69 23.77 -3.67 1.33
C VAL A 69 24.19 -4.88 0.52
N SER A 70 23.24 -5.60 -0.09
CA SER A 70 23.57 -6.50 -1.20
C SER A 70 23.83 -5.61 -2.41
N ALA A 71 25.01 -5.76 -3.00
CA ALA A 71 25.30 -5.25 -4.34
C ALA A 71 24.47 -6.01 -5.39
#